data_AF-V6LFL6-F1
#
_entry.id   AF-V6LFL6-F1
#
_cell.length_a   1.000
_cell.length_b   1.000
_cell.length_c   1.000
_cell.angle_alpha   90.00
_cell.angle_beta   90.00
_cell.angle_gamma   90.00
#
_symmetry.space_group_name_H-M   'P 1'
#
loop_
_entity.id
_entity.type
_entity.pdbx_description
1 polymer ?
#
loop_
_entity_poly.entity_id
_entity_poly.type
_entity_poly.pdbx_seq_one_letter_code
_entity_poly.pdbx_strand_id
1 'polypeptide(L)'
;MKHKWQENFPQALALCLQERLQQQIISSNDVFQASQNLTEQQRRGIWVDVGQTLDIKAKQAHDYFHNTYVKQFYENITHYKSELVETLQEIFALTTAKTDQKKMINDAIAKFYEKYPHKKFHLQTVYSFLYHQLKNVTTKIQTSKQQSSKIISDQLYSTQKESIFDDLFQKISNTEQINQQKFGIQIDKPVQDLIGELFSSTSDEKDDNYCVLEQVIKFLQNMDTDEESSLVK
;
A
#
# COMPACT_ATOMS: atom_id res chain seq x y z
N MET A 1 -16.98 -8.28 31.72
CA MET A 1 -18.11 -8.21 32.67
C MET A 1 -19.25 -7.49 31.97
N LYS A 2 -20.41 -8.13 31.76
CA LYS A 2 -21.58 -7.44 31.18
C LYS A 2 -22.18 -6.51 32.25
N HIS A 3 -22.57 -5.31 31.86
CA HIS A 3 -23.24 -4.40 32.80
C HIS A 3 -24.70 -4.81 32.96
N LYS A 4 -25.23 -4.78 34.18
CA LYS A 4 -26.63 -5.18 34.49
C LYS A 4 -27.67 -4.49 33.61
N TRP A 5 -27.47 -3.22 33.25
CA TRP A 5 -28.39 -2.49 32.38
C TRP A 5 -28.48 -3.06 30.95
N GLN A 6 -27.43 -3.75 30.47
CA GLN A 6 -27.40 -4.32 29.12
C GLN A 6 -28.41 -5.47 28.96
N GLU A 7 -28.71 -6.18 30.05
CA GLU A 7 -29.70 -7.26 30.10
C GLU A 7 -31.13 -6.70 30.04
N ASN A 8 -31.34 -5.50 30.60
CA ASN A 8 -32.64 -4.81 30.60
C ASN A 8 -32.86 -3.92 29.36
N PHE A 9 -31.84 -3.74 28.52
CA PHE A 9 -31.90 -2.86 27.35
C PHE A 9 -33.04 -3.20 26.37
N PRO A 10 -33.28 -4.48 25.99
CA PRO A 10 -34.35 -4.81 25.05
C PRO A 10 -35.73 -4.42 25.60
N GLN A 11 -35.96 -4.62 26.90
CA GLN A 11 -37.21 -4.28 27.58
C GLN A 11 -37.42 -2.76 27.65
N ALA A 12 -36.38 -1.99 28.00
CA ALA A 12 -36.46 -0.55 28.02
C ALA A 12 -36.77 0.04 26.63
N LEU A 13 -36.10 -0.46 25.59
CA LEU A 13 -36.38 -0.05 24.22
C LEU A 13 -37.80 -0.44 23.77
N ALA A 14 -38.28 -1.63 24.15
CA ALA A 14 -39.64 -2.06 23.86
C ALA A 14 -40.67 -1.09 24.44
N LEU A 15 -40.54 -0.71 25.71
CA LEU A 15 -41.46 0.23 26.38
C LEU A 15 -41.52 1.58 25.64
N CYS A 16 -40.36 2.17 25.33
CA CYS A 16 -40.30 3.44 24.60
C CYS A 16 -40.93 3.34 23.19
N LEU A 17 -40.73 2.23 22.49
CA LEU A 17 -41.31 2.00 21.17
C LEU A 17 -42.83 1.80 21.23
N GLN A 18 -43.34 1.06 22.22
CA GLN A 18 -44.78 0.84 22.41
C GLN A 18 -45.51 2.16 22.66
N GLU A 19 -44.95 3.03 23.50
CA GLU A 19 -45.52 4.35 23.78
C GLU A 19 -45.57 5.23 22.53
N ARG A 20 -44.49 5.25 21.74
CA ARG A 20 -44.37 6.11 20.55
C ARG A 20 -45.17 5.62 19.35
N LEU A 21 -45.26 4.30 19.17
CA LEU A 21 -45.91 3.69 18.01
C LEU A 21 -47.36 3.27 18.28
N GLN A 22 -47.78 3.25 19.55
CA GLN A 22 -49.10 2.73 19.97
C GLN A 22 -49.33 1.29 19.47
N GLN A 23 -48.26 0.50 19.42
CA GLN A 23 -48.26 -0.88 18.94
C GLN A 23 -47.76 -1.82 20.04
N GLN A 24 -48.35 -3.00 20.12
CA GLN A 24 -47.86 -4.04 21.03
C GLN A 24 -46.57 -4.65 20.49
N ILE A 25 -45.53 -4.70 21.31
CA ILE A 25 -44.22 -5.29 20.98
C ILE A 25 -43.98 -6.45 21.94
N ILE A 26 -43.96 -7.68 21.42
CA ILE A 26 -43.97 -8.89 22.25
C ILE A 26 -42.58 -9.53 22.29
N SER A 27 -41.87 -9.57 21.17
CA SER A 27 -40.58 -10.24 21.05
C SER A 27 -39.42 -9.26 20.81
N SER A 28 -38.19 -9.71 21.09
CA SER A 28 -36.98 -8.92 20.76
C SER A 28 -36.84 -8.67 19.26
N ASN A 29 -37.33 -9.59 18.42
CA ASN A 29 -37.36 -9.38 16.98
C ASN A 29 -38.32 -8.24 16.60
N ASP A 30 -39.47 -8.13 17.27
CA ASP A 30 -40.41 -7.02 17.05
C ASP A 30 -39.79 -5.69 17.46
N VAL A 31 -39.08 -5.64 18.60
CA VAL A 31 -38.30 -4.47 19.03
C VAL A 31 -37.31 -4.06 17.93
N PHE A 32 -36.58 -5.03 17.39
CA PHE A 32 -35.63 -4.78 16.33
C PHE A 32 -36.31 -4.26 15.07
N GLN A 33 -37.34 -4.93 14.55
CA GLN A 33 -38.06 -4.50 13.35
C GLN A 33 -38.68 -3.10 13.52
N ALA A 34 -39.37 -2.86 14.64
CA ALA A 34 -39.96 -1.56 14.96
C ALA A 34 -38.90 -0.45 15.00
N SER A 35 -37.73 -0.71 15.60
CA SER A 35 -36.63 0.26 15.66
C SER A 35 -36.03 0.62 14.30
N GLN A 36 -36.01 -0.33 13.34
CA GLN A 36 -35.51 -0.08 11.99
C GLN A 36 -36.49 0.78 11.17
N ASN A 37 -37.79 0.64 11.42
CA ASN A 37 -38.85 1.29 10.66
C ASN A 37 -39.24 2.68 11.20
N LEU A 38 -38.59 3.17 12.26
CA LEU A 38 -38.82 4.52 12.78
C LEU A 38 -38.40 5.59 11.76
N THR A 39 -39.28 6.54 11.50
CA THR A 39 -38.94 7.81 10.85
C THR A 39 -37.95 8.60 11.72
N GLU A 40 -37.23 9.55 11.12
CA GLU A 40 -36.29 10.41 11.86
C GLU A 40 -36.98 11.17 13.00
N GLN A 41 -38.21 11.64 12.76
CA GLN A 41 -39.02 12.32 13.77
C GLN A 41 -39.37 11.38 14.94
N GLN A 42 -39.79 10.15 14.66
CA GLN A 42 -40.11 9.16 15.70
C GLN A 42 -38.88 8.69 16.48
N ARG A 43 -37.71 8.66 15.83
CA ARG A 43 -36.43 8.28 16.45
C ARG A 43 -35.88 9.35 17.39
N ARG A 44 -36.24 10.63 17.19
CA ARG A 44 -35.73 11.73 18.00
C ARG A 44 -36.11 11.55 19.47
N GLY A 45 -35.11 11.57 20.35
CA GLY A 45 -35.29 11.45 21.79
C GLY A 45 -35.37 10.01 22.33
N ILE A 46 -35.50 9.00 21.48
CA ILE A 46 -35.65 7.61 21.95
C ILE A 46 -34.50 7.15 22.86
N TRP A 47 -33.27 7.58 22.55
CA TRP A 47 -32.10 7.23 23.36
C TRP A 47 -32.04 7.97 24.70
N VAL A 48 -32.68 9.14 24.79
CA VAL A 48 -32.84 9.86 26.06
C VAL A 48 -33.79 9.07 26.95
N ASP A 49 -34.94 8.66 26.43
CA ASP A 49 -35.96 7.92 27.17
C ASP A 49 -35.43 6.54 27.64
N VAL A 50 -34.74 5.82 26.74
CA VAL A 50 -34.08 4.55 27.08
C VAL A 50 -32.97 4.76 28.12
N GLY A 51 -32.20 5.85 27.98
CA GLY A 51 -31.16 6.22 28.93
C GLY A 51 -31.72 6.49 30.33
N GLN A 52 -32.81 7.26 30.42
CA GLN A 52 -33.52 7.53 31.67
C GLN A 52 -34.07 6.26 32.32
N THR A 53 -34.64 5.36 31.50
CA THR A 53 -35.19 4.08 31.97
C THR A 53 -34.12 3.16 32.59
N LEU A 54 -32.89 3.24 32.08
CA LEU A 54 -31.78 2.37 32.48
C LEU A 54 -30.76 3.06 33.41
N ASP A 55 -30.98 4.32 33.77
CA ASP A 55 -30.04 5.18 34.50
C ASP A 55 -28.64 5.27 33.84
N ILE A 56 -28.63 5.49 32.52
CA ILE A 56 -27.41 5.69 31.71
C ILE A 56 -27.52 6.91 30.81
N LYS A 57 -26.38 7.39 30.30
CA LYS A 57 -26.39 8.49 29.33
C LYS A 57 -27.00 8.04 28.01
N ALA A 58 -27.76 8.92 27.35
CA ALA A 58 -28.35 8.65 26.04
C ALA A 58 -27.33 8.15 25.00
N LYS A 59 -26.11 8.71 25.01
CA LYS A 59 -25.01 8.25 24.15
C LYS A 59 -24.65 6.78 24.39
N GLN A 60 -24.63 6.32 25.64
CA GLN A 60 -24.34 4.93 25.96
C GLN A 60 -25.44 3.98 25.45
N ALA A 61 -26.71 4.38 25.57
CA ALA A 61 -27.84 3.62 25.02
C ALA A 61 -27.76 3.53 23.48
N HIS A 62 -27.51 4.65 22.81
CA HIS A 62 -27.32 4.72 21.36
C HIS A 62 -26.14 3.83 20.90
N ASP A 63 -24.98 3.99 21.51
CA ASP A 63 -23.78 3.26 21.12
C ASP A 63 -23.95 1.76 21.35
N TYR A 64 -24.60 1.36 22.44
CA TYR A 64 -24.93 -0.05 22.69
C TYR A 64 -25.92 -0.61 21.67
N PHE A 65 -26.95 0.15 21.31
CA PHE A 65 -27.91 -0.25 20.29
C PHE A 65 -27.19 -0.61 18.98
N HIS A 66 -26.42 0.33 18.43
CA HIS A 66 -25.77 0.16 17.13
C HIS A 66 -24.60 -0.83 17.16
N ASN A 67 -23.80 -0.84 18.23
CA ASN A 67 -22.59 -1.66 18.27
C ASN A 67 -22.80 -3.08 18.77
N THR A 68 -23.84 -3.32 19.57
CA THR A 68 -24.05 -4.60 20.26
C THR A 68 -25.42 -5.19 20.00
N TYR A 69 -26.51 -4.48 20.36
CA TYR A 69 -27.87 -5.05 20.30
C TYR A 69 -28.28 -5.41 18.88
N VAL A 70 -28.14 -4.46 17.93
CA VAL A 70 -28.50 -4.65 16.52
C VAL A 70 -27.80 -5.87 15.91
N LYS A 71 -26.53 -6.11 16.25
CA LYS A 71 -25.73 -7.22 15.69
C LYS A 71 -26.23 -8.60 16.09
N GLN A 72 -27.02 -8.73 17.15
CA GLN A 72 -27.60 -10.01 17.59
C GLN A 72 -28.64 -10.56 16.62
N PHE A 73 -29.20 -9.70 15.77
CA PHE A 73 -30.22 -10.04 14.77
C PHE A 73 -29.63 -10.36 13.39
N TYR A 74 -28.30 -10.40 13.28
CA TYR A 74 -27.59 -10.70 12.05
C TYR A 74 -26.67 -11.90 12.23
N GLU A 75 -26.37 -12.55 11.12
CA GLU A 75 -25.46 -13.68 11.02
C GLU A 75 -24.01 -13.22 11.23
N ASN A 76 -23.24 -14.06 11.92
CA ASN A 76 -21.82 -13.80 12.16
C ASN A 76 -21.02 -14.03 10.87
N ILE A 77 -20.46 -12.95 10.31
CA ILE A 77 -19.67 -13.01 9.07
C ILE A 77 -18.38 -13.83 9.20
N THR A 78 -17.94 -14.17 10.41
CA THR A 78 -16.65 -14.85 10.64
C THR A 78 -16.54 -16.16 9.89
N HIS A 79 -17.62 -16.93 9.82
CA HIS A 79 -17.68 -18.19 9.08
C HIS A 79 -17.68 -18.02 7.56
N TYR A 80 -17.89 -16.80 7.07
CA TYR A 80 -18.04 -16.47 5.64
C TYR A 80 -16.90 -15.58 5.11
N LYS A 81 -15.88 -15.30 5.93
CA LYS A 81 -14.79 -14.40 5.54
C LYS A 81 -14.01 -14.89 4.32
N SER A 82 -13.75 -16.19 4.20
CA SER A 82 -13.05 -16.75 3.03
C SER A 82 -13.84 -16.49 1.75
N GLU A 83 -15.14 -16.82 1.78
CA GLU A 83 -16.00 -16.67 0.61
C GLU A 83 -16.21 -15.21 0.21
N LEU A 84 -16.28 -14.29 1.18
CA LEU A 84 -16.31 -12.86 0.91
C LEU A 84 -15.02 -12.38 0.22
N VAL A 85 -13.86 -12.91 0.62
CA VAL A 85 -12.57 -12.59 -0.02
C VAL A 85 -12.52 -13.18 -1.44
N GLU A 86 -12.93 -14.43 -1.63
CA GLU A 86 -13.00 -15.09 -2.94
C GLU A 86 -13.90 -14.30 -3.89
N THR A 87 -15.12 -13.94 -3.44
CA THR A 87 -16.07 -13.13 -4.22
C THR A 87 -15.47 -11.78 -4.63
N LEU A 88 -14.76 -11.12 -3.71
CA LEU A 88 -14.08 -9.85 -3.99
C LEU A 88 -12.94 -10.02 -5.00
N GLN A 89 -12.16 -11.10 -4.90
CA GLN A 89 -11.06 -11.39 -5.82
C GLN A 89 -11.56 -11.70 -7.23
N GLU A 90 -12.66 -12.45 -7.36
CA GLU A 90 -13.30 -12.71 -8.65
C GLU A 90 -13.73 -11.41 -9.32
N ILE A 91 -14.38 -10.51 -8.57
CA ILE A 91 -14.78 -9.19 -9.09
C ILE A 91 -13.55 -8.37 -9.46
N PHE A 92 -12.52 -8.38 -8.61
CA PHE A 92 -11.27 -7.68 -8.87
C PHE A 92 -10.62 -8.13 -10.17
N ALA A 93 -10.60 -9.44 -10.45
CA ALA A 93 -10.03 -10.01 -11.67
C ALA A 93 -10.80 -9.63 -12.94
N LEU A 94 -12.12 -9.44 -12.85
CA LEU A 94 -12.98 -9.05 -13.97
C LEU A 94 -12.98 -7.54 -14.23
N THR A 95 -12.59 -6.74 -13.24
CA THR A 95 -12.59 -5.27 -13.35
C THR A 95 -11.29 -4.71 -13.93
N THR A 96 -11.41 -3.67 -14.74
CA THR A 96 -10.25 -2.93 -15.24
C THR A 96 -9.65 -2.03 -14.16
N ALA A 97 -8.38 -1.66 -14.31
CA ALA A 97 -7.58 -0.91 -13.33
C ALA A 97 -8.15 0.46 -12.89
N LYS A 98 -9.21 0.98 -13.52
CA LYS A 98 -9.84 2.26 -13.21
C LYS A 98 -11.21 2.14 -12.50
N THR A 99 -11.59 0.95 -12.06
CA THR A 99 -12.91 0.75 -11.45
C THR A 99 -13.00 1.39 -10.07
N ASP A 100 -14.15 2.03 -9.79
CA ASP A 100 -14.48 2.61 -8.49
C ASP A 100 -14.53 1.52 -7.40
N GLN A 101 -13.74 1.69 -6.34
CA GLN A 101 -13.68 0.78 -5.20
C GLN A 101 -15.05 0.54 -4.57
N LYS A 102 -15.87 1.59 -4.45
CA LYS A 102 -17.20 1.49 -3.86
C LYS A 102 -18.09 0.57 -4.70
N LYS A 103 -18.03 0.70 -6.03
CA LYS A 103 -18.74 -0.18 -6.95
C LYS A 103 -18.31 -1.64 -6.78
N MET A 104 -17.00 -1.90 -6.73
CA MET A 104 -16.49 -3.27 -6.54
C MET A 104 -16.98 -3.92 -5.24
N ILE A 105 -17.00 -3.17 -4.13
CA ILE A 105 -17.50 -3.67 -2.85
C ILE A 105 -19.00 -3.95 -2.94
N ASN A 106 -19.78 -3.07 -3.57
CA ASN A 106 -21.22 -3.28 -3.73
C ASN A 106 -21.53 -4.48 -4.61
N ASP A 107 -20.78 -4.67 -5.70
CA ASP A 107 -20.90 -5.84 -6.58
C ASP A 107 -20.57 -7.13 -5.80
N ALA A 108 -19.56 -7.10 -4.93
CA ALA A 108 -19.18 -8.24 -4.09
C ALA A 108 -20.25 -8.57 -3.06
N ILE A 109 -20.85 -7.54 -2.44
CA ILE A 109 -21.97 -7.71 -1.53
C ILE A 109 -23.16 -8.32 -2.28
N ALA A 110 -23.54 -7.76 -3.44
CA ALA A 110 -24.67 -8.28 -4.22
C ALA A 110 -24.49 -9.77 -4.55
N LYS A 111 -23.33 -10.15 -5.12
CA LYS A 111 -23.00 -11.54 -5.45
C LYS A 111 -22.98 -12.45 -4.20
N PHE A 112 -22.51 -11.94 -3.07
CA PHE A 112 -22.54 -12.69 -1.81
C PHE A 112 -23.97 -12.95 -1.31
N TYR A 113 -24.87 -11.97 -1.43
CA TYR A 113 -26.28 -12.12 -1.04
C TYR A 113 -27.06 -13.02 -2.00
N GLU A 114 -26.69 -13.10 -3.28
CA GLU A 114 -27.24 -14.09 -4.22
C GLU A 114 -26.96 -15.53 -3.76
N LYS A 115 -25.78 -15.79 -3.18
CA LYS A 115 -25.41 -17.10 -2.64
C LYS A 115 -26.13 -17.44 -1.33
N TYR A 116 -26.54 -16.43 -0.56
CA TYR A 116 -27.15 -16.59 0.76
C TYR A 116 -28.47 -15.81 0.92
N PRO A 117 -29.50 -16.08 0.09
CA PRO A 117 -30.70 -15.25 0.02
C PRO A 117 -31.53 -15.23 1.32
N HIS A 118 -31.40 -16.25 2.16
CA HIS A 118 -32.15 -16.36 3.43
C HIS A 118 -31.36 -15.86 4.64
N LYS A 119 -30.10 -15.46 4.47
CA LYS A 119 -29.24 -15.01 5.56
C LYS A 119 -29.23 -13.49 5.62
N LYS A 120 -29.27 -12.95 6.83
CA LYS A 120 -29.20 -11.50 7.07
C LYS A 120 -27.84 -11.17 7.67
N PHE A 121 -27.00 -10.46 6.94
CA PHE A 121 -25.72 -9.96 7.44
C PHE A 121 -25.81 -8.48 7.78
N HIS A 122 -25.04 -8.04 8.77
CA HIS A 122 -24.94 -6.63 9.10
C HIS A 122 -24.12 -5.91 8.02
N LEU A 123 -24.80 -5.16 7.15
CA LEU A 123 -24.22 -4.59 5.93
C LEU A 123 -22.94 -3.81 6.19
N GLN A 124 -22.92 -2.95 7.21
CA GLN A 124 -21.74 -2.14 7.50
C GLN A 124 -20.54 -3.00 7.94
N THR A 125 -20.77 -4.12 8.63
CA THR A 125 -19.70 -5.04 9.00
C THR A 125 -19.13 -5.75 7.78
N VAL A 126 -19.99 -6.21 6.85
CA VAL A 126 -19.56 -6.80 5.58
C VAL A 126 -18.77 -5.77 4.75
N TYR A 127 -19.32 -4.57 4.60
CA TYR A 127 -18.69 -3.48 3.85
C TYR A 127 -17.32 -3.11 4.40
N SER A 128 -17.21 -2.86 5.72
CA SER A 128 -15.93 -2.53 6.35
C SER A 128 -14.91 -3.65 6.16
N PHE A 129 -15.34 -4.91 6.31
CA PHE A 129 -14.46 -6.06 6.07
C PHE A 129 -13.92 -6.06 4.64
N LEU A 130 -14.79 -5.98 3.63
CA LEU A 130 -14.40 -5.97 2.20
C LEU A 130 -13.52 -4.76 1.85
N TYR A 131 -13.84 -3.60 2.39
CA TYR A 131 -13.03 -2.39 2.21
C TYR A 131 -11.59 -2.59 2.70
N HIS A 132 -11.40 -3.17 3.88
CA HIS A 132 -10.07 -3.49 4.40
C HIS A 132 -9.35 -4.52 3.52
N GLN A 133 -10.04 -5.55 3.03
CA GLN A 133 -9.44 -6.53 2.12
C GLN A 133 -8.99 -5.90 0.80
N LEU A 134 -9.83 -5.06 0.20
CA LEU A 134 -9.50 -4.36 -1.05
C LEU A 134 -8.32 -3.40 -0.87
N LYS A 135 -8.26 -2.68 0.26
CA LYS A 135 -7.13 -1.81 0.58
C LYS A 135 -5.83 -2.61 0.70
N ASN A 136 -5.85 -3.76 1.35
CA ASN A 136 -4.66 -4.62 1.48
C ASN A 136 -4.17 -5.14 0.11
N VAL A 137 -5.07 -5.50 -0.80
CA VAL A 137 -4.72 -5.94 -2.15
C VAL A 137 -4.09 -4.79 -2.95
N THR A 138 -4.71 -3.60 -2.92
CA THR A 138 -4.21 -2.44 -3.67
C THR A 138 -2.84 -1.95 -3.18
N THR A 139 -2.61 -1.94 -1.86
CA THR A 139 -1.31 -1.61 -1.28
C THR A 139 -0.21 -2.60 -1.72
N LYS A 140 -0.49 -3.90 -1.71
CA LYS A 140 0.48 -4.92 -2.16
C LYS A 140 0.88 -4.72 -3.62
N ILE A 141 -0.08 -4.42 -4.50
CA ILE A 141 0.18 -4.17 -5.93
C ILE A 141 1.08 -2.94 -6.11
N GLN A 142 0.85 -1.87 -5.34
CA GLN A 142 1.67 -0.67 -5.41
C GLN A 142 3.11 -0.93 -4.94
N THR A 143 3.29 -1.66 -3.83
CA THR A 143 4.62 -2.01 -3.33
C THR A 143 5.40 -2.90 -4.30
N SER A 144 4.73 -3.86 -4.95
CA SER A 144 5.37 -4.72 -5.96
C SER A 144 5.83 -3.92 -7.19
N LYS A 145 5.03 -2.94 -7.65
CA LYS A 145 5.42 -2.07 -8.77
C LYS A 145 6.65 -1.23 -8.44
N GLN A 146 6.72 -0.67 -7.23
CA GLN A 146 7.88 0.13 -6.81
C GLN A 146 9.17 -0.70 -6.73
N GLN A 147 9.08 -1.95 -6.25
CA GLN A 147 10.23 -2.86 -6.23
C GLN A 147 10.68 -3.22 -7.65
N SER A 148 9.77 -3.53 -8.57
CA SER A 148 10.13 -3.83 -9.96
C SER A 148 10.76 -2.63 -10.66
N SER A 149 10.24 -1.41 -10.45
CA SER A 149 10.84 -0.20 -11.02
C SER A 149 12.24 0.08 -10.47
N LYS A 150 12.48 -0.21 -9.18
CA LYS A 150 13.80 -0.07 -8.57
C LYS A 150 14.80 -1.09 -9.13
N ILE A 151 14.40 -2.36 -9.27
CA ILE A 151 15.26 -3.39 -9.87
C ILE A 151 15.62 -3.02 -11.31
N ILE A 152 14.66 -2.53 -12.09
CA ILE A 152 14.90 -2.09 -13.46
C ILE A 152 15.84 -0.88 -13.49
N SER A 153 15.66 0.12 -12.61
CA SER A 153 16.59 1.26 -12.54
C SER A 153 17.99 0.85 -12.12
N ASP A 154 18.11 -0.05 -11.13
CA ASP A 154 19.39 -0.52 -10.62
C ASP A 154 20.14 -1.35 -11.69
N GLN A 155 19.42 -2.18 -12.47
CA GLN A 155 19.97 -2.92 -13.61
C GLN A 155 20.36 -2.02 -14.79
N LEU A 156 19.56 -0.98 -15.09
CA LEU A 156 19.91 0.00 -16.13
C LEU A 156 21.14 0.82 -15.74
N TYR A 157 21.27 1.18 -14.46
CA TYR A 157 22.42 1.91 -13.94
C TYR A 157 23.70 1.06 -13.98
N SER A 158 23.63 -0.22 -13.62
CA SER A 158 24.78 -1.14 -13.72
C SER A 158 25.21 -1.36 -15.17
N THR A 159 24.26 -1.51 -16.09
CA THR A 159 24.55 -1.75 -17.52
C THR A 159 25.15 -0.51 -18.20
N GLN A 160 24.71 0.71 -17.83
CA GLN A 160 25.33 1.94 -18.33
C GLN A 160 26.73 2.16 -17.76
N LYS A 161 26.99 1.80 -16.49
CA LYS A 161 28.31 1.93 -15.88
C LYS A 161 29.34 1.03 -16.55
N GLU A 162 28.97 -0.20 -16.93
CA GLU A 162 29.84 -1.09 -17.73
C GLU A 162 30.15 -0.51 -19.11
N SER A 163 29.15 0.04 -19.82
CA SER A 163 29.36 0.67 -21.14
C SER A 163 30.26 1.91 -21.09
N ILE A 164 30.23 2.70 -20.01
CA ILE A 164 31.10 3.88 -19.83
C ILE A 164 32.53 3.45 -19.51
N PHE A 165 32.69 2.39 -18.71
CA PHE A 165 34.01 1.83 -18.40
C PHE A 165 34.71 1.29 -19.66
N ASP A 166 33.98 0.60 -20.54
CA ASP A 166 34.52 0.08 -21.79
C ASP A 166 34.96 1.20 -22.75
N ASP A 167 34.19 2.30 -22.84
CA ASP A 167 34.55 3.45 -23.68
C ASP A 167 35.79 4.20 -23.14
N LEU A 168 35.91 4.36 -21.82
CA LEU A 168 37.09 4.95 -21.19
C LEU A 168 38.33 4.08 -21.37
N PHE A 169 38.18 2.75 -21.25
CA PHE A 169 39.27 1.81 -21.47
C PHE A 169 39.80 1.87 -22.91
N GLN A 170 38.90 1.95 -23.88
CA GLN A 170 39.26 2.13 -25.29
C GLN A 170 39.95 3.47 -25.53
N LYS A 171 39.49 4.55 -24.90
CA LYS A 171 40.13 5.87 -25.01
C LYS A 171 41.55 5.87 -24.45
N ILE A 172 41.77 5.29 -23.26
CA ILE A 172 43.10 5.18 -22.66
C ILE A 172 44.01 4.37 -23.59
N SER A 173 43.57 3.18 -24.01
CA SER A 173 44.35 2.31 -24.93
C SER A 173 44.73 3.01 -26.24
N ASN A 174 43.82 3.79 -26.82
CA ASN A 174 44.08 4.54 -28.04
C ASN A 174 45.05 5.71 -27.81
N THR A 175 44.93 6.43 -26.68
CA THR A 175 45.87 7.51 -26.32
C THR A 175 47.29 6.96 -26.09
N GLU A 176 47.44 5.80 -25.44
CA GLU A 176 48.74 5.15 -25.28
C GLU A 176 49.38 4.81 -26.62
N GLN A 177 48.60 4.24 -27.55
CA GLN A 177 49.09 3.90 -28.89
C GLN A 177 49.51 5.16 -29.69
N ILE A 178 48.74 6.24 -29.59
CA ILE A 178 49.07 7.51 -30.25
C ILE A 178 50.38 8.08 -29.70
N ASN A 179 50.58 8.08 -28.39
CA ASN A 179 51.78 8.63 -27.76
C ASN A 179 53.03 7.78 -28.04
N GLN A 180 52.90 6.45 -28.04
CA GLN A 180 53.97 5.55 -28.48
C GLN A 180 54.37 5.80 -29.93
N GLN A 181 53.40 5.99 -30.83
CA GLN A 181 53.67 6.22 -32.26
C GLN A 181 54.26 7.59 -32.55
N LYS A 182 53.78 8.64 -31.87
CA LYS A 182 54.20 10.03 -32.15
C LYS A 182 55.52 10.40 -31.48
N PHE A 183 55.75 9.94 -30.25
CA PHE A 183 56.85 10.44 -29.42
C PHE A 183 57.86 9.35 -29.04
N GLY A 184 57.59 8.08 -29.35
CA GLY A 184 58.44 6.95 -28.94
C GLY A 184 58.52 6.77 -27.42
N ILE A 185 57.65 7.46 -26.67
CA ILE A 185 57.60 7.40 -25.21
C ILE A 185 56.86 6.13 -24.82
N GLN A 186 57.57 5.19 -24.20
CA GLN A 186 56.93 4.08 -23.49
C GLN A 186 56.50 4.59 -22.12
N ILE A 187 55.24 4.36 -21.78
CA ILE A 187 54.74 4.61 -20.44
C ILE A 187 55.50 3.70 -19.49
N ASP A 188 56.05 4.28 -18.42
CA ASP A 188 56.82 3.52 -17.45
C ASP A 188 55.98 2.40 -16.85
N LYS A 189 56.56 1.21 -16.77
CA LYS A 189 55.94 -0.02 -16.26
C LYS A 189 55.15 0.16 -14.95
N PRO A 190 55.59 0.94 -13.95
CA PRO A 190 54.81 1.18 -12.73
C PRO A 190 53.46 1.87 -12.97
N VAL A 191 53.34 2.70 -14.00
CA VAL A 191 52.05 3.33 -14.38
C VAL A 191 51.15 2.30 -15.03
N GLN A 192 51.69 1.43 -15.88
CA GLN A 192 50.93 0.31 -16.46
C GLN A 192 50.45 -0.68 -15.39
N ASP A 193 51.30 -0.97 -14.42
CA ASP A 193 50.97 -1.85 -13.29
C ASP A 193 49.89 -1.20 -12.40
N LEU A 194 49.96 0.10 -12.12
CA LEU A 194 48.94 0.85 -11.37
C LEU A 194 47.59 0.90 -12.10
N ILE A 195 47.62 1.08 -13.42
CA ILE A 195 46.44 1.00 -14.29
C ILE A 195 45.84 -0.41 -14.21
N GLY A 196 46.66 -1.46 -14.29
CA GLY A 196 46.23 -2.85 -14.17
C GLY A 196 45.63 -3.21 -12.79
N GLU A 197 46.19 -2.68 -11.71
CA GLU A 197 45.67 -2.85 -10.35
C GLU A 197 44.32 -2.15 -10.15
N LEU A 198 44.18 -0.92 -10.65
CA LEU A 198 42.90 -0.17 -10.62
C LEU A 198 41.78 -0.95 -11.32
N PHE A 199 42.07 -1.64 -12.42
CA PHE A 199 41.09 -2.43 -13.18
C PHE A 199 40.82 -3.83 -12.62
N SER A 200 41.67 -4.34 -11.73
CA SER A 200 41.50 -5.66 -11.08
C SER A 200 40.67 -5.59 -9.78
N SER A 201 40.28 -4.39 -9.35
CA SER A 201 39.51 -4.14 -8.12
C SER A 201 38.07 -4.65 -8.18
N THR A 202 37.52 -4.99 -7.01
CA THR A 202 36.16 -5.54 -6.86
C THR A 202 35.08 -4.47 -7.06
N SER A 203 33.82 -4.85 -7.31
CA SER A 203 32.75 -3.92 -7.71
C SER A 203 32.53 -2.74 -6.77
N ASP A 204 32.84 -2.92 -5.48
CA ASP A 204 32.59 -1.93 -4.43
C ASP A 204 33.70 -0.86 -4.35
N GLU A 205 34.87 -1.12 -4.93
CA GLU A 205 36.02 -0.18 -4.99
C GLU A 205 36.04 0.64 -6.30
N LYS A 206 35.18 0.31 -7.26
CA LYS A 206 35.18 0.93 -8.60
C LYS A 206 34.73 2.39 -8.61
N ASP A 207 33.95 2.84 -7.63
CA ASP A 207 33.48 4.23 -7.54
C ASP A 207 34.58 5.20 -7.13
N ASP A 208 35.45 4.82 -6.19
CA ASP A 208 36.61 5.63 -5.80
C ASP A 208 37.69 5.64 -6.90
N ASN A 209 37.83 4.53 -7.64
CA ASN A 209 38.79 4.40 -8.74
C ASN A 209 38.44 5.23 -9.98
N TYR A 210 37.16 5.58 -10.18
CA TYR A 210 36.74 6.43 -11.30
C TYR A 210 37.32 7.86 -11.19
N CYS A 211 37.40 8.41 -9.98
CA CYS A 211 37.99 9.73 -9.73
C CYS A 211 39.49 9.73 -10.07
N VAL A 212 40.19 8.64 -9.75
CA VAL A 212 41.62 8.46 -10.06
C VAL A 212 41.85 8.35 -11.56
N LEU A 213 41.02 7.58 -12.28
CA LEU A 213 41.13 7.43 -13.74
C LEU A 213 40.90 8.75 -14.49
N GLU A 214 39.93 9.57 -14.09
CA GLU A 214 39.75 10.91 -14.68
C GLU A 214 40.97 11.82 -14.45
N GLN A 215 41.60 11.73 -13.28
CA GLN A 215 42.81 12.51 -12.98
C GLN A 215 44.00 12.05 -13.82
N VAL A 216 44.15 10.74 -14.04
CA VAL A 216 45.19 10.18 -14.93
C VAL A 216 44.97 10.63 -16.38
N ILE A 217 43.74 10.60 -16.89
CA ILE A 217 43.44 11.07 -18.26
C ILE A 217 43.77 12.56 -18.40
N LYS A 218 43.36 13.40 -17.44
CA LYS A 218 43.69 14.84 -17.46
C LYS A 218 45.19 15.09 -17.38
N PHE A 219 45.92 14.30 -16.58
CA PHE A 219 47.38 14.37 -16.51
C PHE A 219 48.02 14.05 -17.86
N LEU A 220 47.63 12.94 -18.49
CA LEU A 220 48.15 12.53 -19.81
C LEU A 220 47.85 13.56 -20.91
N GLN A 221 46.68 14.18 -20.88
CA GLN A 221 46.29 15.24 -21.84
C GLN A 221 47.08 16.54 -21.63
N ASN A 222 47.47 16.88 -20.41
CA ASN A 222 48.24 18.09 -20.13
C ASN A 222 49.75 17.92 -20.41
N MET A 223 50.25 16.69 -20.49
CA MET A 223 51.63 16.44 -20.93
C MET A 223 51.86 16.84 -22.41
N ASP A 224 50.81 16.89 -23.23
CA ASP A 224 50.89 17.34 -24.63
C ASP A 224 51.14 18.86 -24.77
N THR A 225 50.93 19.67 -23.73
CA THR A 225 50.89 21.14 -23.85
C THR A 225 52.17 21.88 -23.44
N ASP A 226 53.10 21.25 -22.72
CA ASP A 226 54.24 21.97 -22.12
C ASP A 226 55.53 22.00 -22.95
N GLU A 227 55.65 21.21 -24.04
CA GLU A 227 56.87 21.18 -24.85
C GLU A 227 56.97 22.23 -25.97
N GLU A 228 55.87 22.87 -26.39
CA GLU A 228 55.94 23.92 -27.44
C GLU A 228 56.47 25.28 -26.94
N SER A 229 56.65 25.49 -25.62
CA SER A 229 57.03 26.80 -25.08
C SER A 229 58.54 27.03 -24.87
N SER A 230 59.42 26.08 -25.23
CA SER A 230 60.88 26.22 -24.98
C SER A 230 61.76 26.48 -26.21
N LEU A 231 61.19 26.56 -27.42
CA LEU A 231 61.90 26.87 -28.67
C LEU A 231 61.60 28.29 -29.19
N VAL A 232 61.79 29.32 -28.36
CA VAL A 232 62.05 30.70 -28.82
C VAL A 232 63.13 31.32 -27.94
N LYS A 233 64.39 31.12 -28.32
CA LYS A 233 65.49 32.06 -28.13
C LYS A 233 66.46 31.95 -29.30
#